data_AF-A0A0Q5ZGC4-F1
#
_entry.id   AF-A0A0Q5ZGC4-F1
#
_cell.length_a   1.000
_cell.length_b   1.000
_cell.length_c   1.000
_cell.angle_alpha   90.00
_cell.angle_beta   90.00
_cell.angle_gamma   90.00
#
_symmetry.space_group_name_H-M   'P 1'
#
loop_
_entity.id
_entity.type
_entity.pdbx_description
1 polymer ?
#
loop_
_entity_poly.entity_id
_entity_poly.type
_entity_poly.pdbx_seq_one_letter_code
_entity_poly.pdbx_strand_id
1 'polypeptide(L)'
;MTRVVLSAGVRDDFDRIFDFLFEHAPETAAQRIESIVNAINVLEWSPHIGRPAPHGQRELIISTGASGFLALYHYDPMTDTALVLAVRSQRERGYKRPGA
;
A
#
# COMPACT_ATOMS: atom_id res chain seq x y z
N MET A 1 4.10 2.52 19.80
CA MET A 1 3.37 2.66 18.52
C MET A 1 4.44 2.67 17.47
N THR A 2 4.36 1.74 16.51
CA THR A 2 5.30 1.65 15.41
C THR A 2 5.22 2.90 14.56
N ARG A 3 6.38 3.44 14.20
CA ARG A 3 6.46 4.59 13.30
C ARG A 3 6.15 4.15 11.88
N VAL A 4 5.13 4.71 11.26
CA VAL A 4 4.85 4.48 9.83
C VAL A 4 5.54 5.55 9.00
N VAL A 5 6.34 5.11 8.02
CA VAL A 5 7.05 5.99 7.08
C VAL A 5 6.68 5.60 5.67
N LEU A 6 6.40 6.59 4.82
CA LEU A 6 6.12 6.37 3.40
C LEU A 6 7.40 6.63 2.59
N SER A 7 7.74 5.72 1.69
CA SER A 7 8.79 5.97 0.70
C SER A 7 8.36 7.06 -0.28
N ALA A 8 9.33 7.68 -0.96
CA ALA A 8 9.04 8.72 -1.96
C ALA A 8 8.08 8.21 -3.07
N GLY A 9 8.21 6.96 -3.48
CA GLY A 9 7.39 6.37 -4.54
C GLY A 9 5.94 6.13 -4.15
N VAL A 10 5.62 6.12 -2.84
CA VAL A 10 4.24 5.95 -2.38
C VAL A 10 3.37 7.12 -2.82
N ARG A 11 3.92 8.34 -2.90
CA ARG A 11 3.17 9.50 -3.38
C ARG A 11 2.70 9.30 -4.83
N ASP A 12 3.63 8.91 -5.71
CA ASP A 12 3.32 8.65 -7.12
C ASP A 12 2.27 7.53 -7.27
N ASP A 13 2.27 6.58 -6.34
CA ASP A 13 1.25 5.53 -6.30
C ASP A 13 -0.13 6.07 -5.94
N PHE A 14 -0.23 6.95 -4.95
CA PHE A 14 -1.50 7.59 -4.59
C PHE A 14 -2.03 8.47 -5.71
N ASP A 15 -1.16 9.23 -6.39
CA ASP A 15 -1.54 10.07 -7.54
C ASP A 15 -2.11 9.19 -8.66
N ARG A 16 -1.41 8.12 -9.04
CA ARG A 16 -1.88 7.14 -10.05
C ARG A 16 -3.18 6.44 -9.65
N ILE A 17 -3.34 6.08 -8.37
CA ILE A 17 -4.57 5.45 -7.86
C ILE A 17 -5.72 6.45 -7.90
N PHE A 18 -5.48 7.71 -7.52
CA PHE A 18 -6.48 8.76 -7.54
C PHE A 18 -6.98 9.03 -8.95
N ASP A 19 -6.07 9.20 -9.93
CA ASP A 19 -6.42 9.41 -11.34
C ASP A 19 -7.29 8.28 -11.88
N PHE A 20 -6.88 7.02 -11.62
CA PHE A 20 -7.64 5.85 -12.04
C PHE A 20 -9.05 5.82 -11.43
N LEU A 21 -9.16 6.08 -10.11
CA LEU A 21 -10.44 6.07 -9.41
C LEU A 21 -11.35 7.22 -9.85
N PHE A 22 -10.80 8.39 -10.11
CA PHE A 22 -11.56 9.54 -10.59
C PHE A 22 -12.15 9.30 -11.98
N GLU A 23 -11.41 8.63 -12.87
CA GLU A 23 -11.90 8.30 -14.22
C GLU A 23 -12.93 7.14 -14.23
N HIS A 24 -12.74 6.12 -13.39
CA HIS A 24 -13.49 4.87 -13.51
C HIS A 24 -14.57 4.65 -12.43
N ALA A 25 -14.46 5.31 -11.27
CA ALA A 25 -15.36 5.13 -10.14
C ALA A 25 -15.38 6.35 -9.18
N PRO A 26 -15.63 7.58 -9.70
CA PRO A 26 -15.49 8.82 -8.94
C PRO A 26 -16.35 8.85 -7.67
N GLU A 27 -17.53 8.23 -7.71
CA GLU A 27 -18.45 8.15 -6.57
C GLU A 27 -17.91 7.33 -5.39
N THR A 28 -16.94 6.44 -5.63
CA THR A 28 -16.28 5.63 -4.56
C THR A 28 -14.83 6.01 -4.32
N ALA A 29 -14.27 6.97 -5.06
CA ALA A 29 -12.85 7.29 -5.04
C ALA A 29 -12.37 7.69 -3.65
N ALA A 30 -13.07 8.64 -3.00
CA ALA A 30 -12.71 9.12 -1.66
C ALA A 30 -12.71 7.98 -0.62
N GLN A 31 -13.77 7.16 -0.61
CA GLN A 31 -13.89 6.02 0.32
C GLN A 31 -12.78 4.98 0.12
N ARG A 32 -12.36 4.76 -1.12
CA ARG A 32 -11.26 3.83 -1.44
C ARG A 32 -9.91 4.35 -0.97
N ILE A 33 -9.62 5.64 -1.16
CA ILE A 33 -8.41 6.28 -0.63
C ILE A 33 -8.39 6.20 0.90
N GLU A 34 -9.50 6.52 1.54
CA GLU A 34 -9.63 6.41 3.00
C GLU A 34 -9.38 4.98 3.49
N SER A 35 -9.90 3.97 2.79
CA SER A 35 -9.65 2.56 3.12
C SER A 35 -8.17 2.19 3.06
N ILE A 36 -7.43 2.72 2.08
CA ILE A 36 -5.99 2.50 1.96
C ILE A 36 -5.24 3.13 3.13
N VAL A 37 -5.55 4.39 3.44
CA VAL A 37 -4.92 5.13 4.55
C VAL A 37 -5.20 4.44 5.88
N ASN A 38 -6.45 4.07 6.15
CA ASN A 38 -6.83 3.38 7.38
C ASN A 38 -6.12 2.04 7.53
N ALA A 39 -5.97 1.27 6.44
CA ALA A 39 -5.23 0.02 6.49
C ALA A 39 -3.74 0.26 6.82
N ILE A 40 -3.10 1.26 6.21
CA ILE A 40 -1.71 1.62 6.53
C ILE A 40 -1.56 2.03 8.00
N ASN A 41 -2.51 2.77 8.56
CA ASN A 41 -2.48 3.19 9.97
C ASN A 41 -2.54 2.00 10.95
N VAL A 42 -3.09 0.84 10.56
CA VAL A 42 -3.06 -0.38 11.39
C VAL A 42 -1.61 -0.81 11.71
N LEU A 43 -0.64 -0.46 10.85
CA LEU A 43 0.76 -0.80 11.07
C LEU A 43 1.35 -0.14 12.32
N GLU A 44 0.76 0.95 12.83
CA GLU A 44 1.18 1.58 14.10
C GLU A 44 1.02 0.65 15.32
N TRP A 45 0.10 -0.31 15.21
CA TRP A 45 -0.27 -1.23 16.29
C TRP A 45 0.06 -2.67 15.96
N SER A 46 0.03 -3.04 14.68
CA SER A 46 0.20 -4.41 14.21
C SER A 46 1.17 -4.51 13.02
N PRO A 47 2.45 -4.15 13.18
CA PRO A 47 3.41 -4.17 12.08
C PRO A 47 3.76 -5.57 11.56
N HIS A 48 3.32 -6.63 12.24
CA HIS A 48 3.52 -8.02 11.81
C HIS A 48 2.32 -8.60 11.05
N ILE A 49 1.20 -7.87 10.93
CA ILE A 49 -0.05 -8.36 10.34
C ILE A 49 0.07 -8.71 8.85
N GLY A 50 1.05 -8.10 8.16
CA GLY A 50 1.25 -8.31 6.74
C GLY A 50 1.79 -9.70 6.45
N ARG A 51 1.32 -10.28 5.35
CA ARG A 51 1.77 -11.57 4.84
C ARG A 51 3.26 -11.47 4.48
N PRO A 52 4.12 -12.41 4.90
CA PRO A 52 5.52 -12.43 4.49
C PRO A 52 5.69 -12.48 2.98
N ALA A 53 6.61 -11.67 2.46
CA ALA A 53 7.00 -11.58 1.06
C ALA A 53 8.54 -11.67 0.92
N PRO A 54 9.07 -11.84 -0.31
CA PRO A 54 10.52 -11.90 -0.54
C PRO A 54 11.27 -10.68 0.02
N HIS A 55 12.59 -10.82 0.21
CA HIS A 55 13.47 -9.73 0.66
C HIS A 55 13.10 -9.12 2.02
N GLY A 56 12.48 -9.91 2.91
CA GLY A 56 12.07 -9.45 4.23
C GLY A 56 10.91 -8.45 4.19
N GLN A 57 10.19 -8.36 3.08
CA GLN A 57 9.03 -7.49 2.94
C GLN A 57 7.76 -8.17 3.45
N ARG A 58 6.71 -7.38 3.55
CA ARG A 58 5.37 -7.81 3.95
C ARG A 58 4.32 -7.16 3.07
N GLU A 59 3.29 -7.92 2.75
CA GLU A 59 2.12 -7.46 2.02
C GLU A 59 0.96 -7.25 3.00
N LEU A 60 0.54 -6.01 3.15
CA LEU A 60 -0.72 -5.67 3.80
C LEU A 60 -1.82 -5.72 2.73
N ILE A 61 -2.70 -6.71 2.84
CA ILE A 61 -3.86 -6.85 1.95
C ILE A 61 -4.99 -5.96 2.48
N ILE A 62 -5.35 -4.93 1.72
CA ILE A 62 -6.33 -3.91 2.12
C ILE A 62 -7.74 -4.35 1.68
N SER A 63 -7.83 -4.90 0.48
CA SER A 63 -9.06 -5.47 -0.06
C SER A 63 -8.73 -6.53 -1.11
N THR A 64 -9.64 -7.49 -1.30
CA THR A 64 -9.46 -8.60 -2.24
C THR A 64 -10.37 -8.46 -3.45
N GLY A 65 -10.01 -9.10 -4.57
CA GLY A 65 -10.81 -9.12 -5.80
C GLY A 65 -10.45 -8.03 -6.80
N ALA A 66 -11.32 -7.82 -7.78
CA ALA A 66 -11.06 -6.96 -8.95
C ALA A 66 -10.88 -5.46 -8.65
N SER A 67 -10.98 -5.04 -7.39
CA SER A 67 -10.72 -3.67 -6.96
C SER A 67 -9.88 -3.60 -5.68
N GLY A 68 -9.12 -4.68 -5.44
CA GLY A 68 -8.25 -4.86 -4.29
C GLY A 68 -7.01 -3.98 -4.33
N PHE A 69 -6.57 -3.49 -3.16
CA PHE A 69 -5.27 -2.83 -2.99
C PHE A 69 -4.38 -3.62 -2.05
N LEU A 70 -3.07 -3.47 -2.23
CA LEU A 70 -2.05 -3.96 -1.30
C LEU A 70 -1.02 -2.87 -1.03
N ALA A 71 -0.55 -2.81 0.21
CA ALA A 71 0.64 -2.03 0.58
C ALA A 71 1.80 -2.98 0.83
N LEU A 72 2.92 -2.75 0.15
CA LEU A 72 4.17 -3.45 0.37
C LEU A 72 4.98 -2.64 1.37
N TYR A 73 5.45 -3.28 2.44
CA TYR A 73 6.24 -2.61 3.47
C TYR A 73 7.35 -3.49 4.03
N HIS A 74 8.31 -2.85 4.67
CA HIS A 74 9.31 -3.50 5.52
C HIS A 74 9.08 -3.07 6.97
N TYR A 75 9.18 -4.00 7.90
CA TYR A 75 9.16 -3.67 9.32
C TYR A 75 10.54 -3.94 9.91
N ASP A 76 11.16 -2.89 10.45
CA ASP A 76 12.42 -2.96 11.18
C ASP A 76 12.12 -2.97 12.70
N PRO A 77 12.30 -4.11 13.39
CA PRO A 77 12.08 -4.21 14.82
C PRO A 77 13.08 -3.41 15.66
N MET A 78 14.26 -3.09 15.13
CA MET A 78 15.30 -2.35 15.88
C MET A 78 14.93 -0.88 16.04
N THR A 79 14.25 -0.32 15.05
CA THR A 79 13.81 1.08 15.04
C THR A 79 12.31 1.24 15.24
N ASP A 80 11.58 0.14 15.45
CA ASP A 80 10.11 0.08 15.52
C ASP A 80 9.48 0.90 14.37
N THR A 81 9.93 0.64 13.15
CA THR A 81 9.53 1.41 11.96
C THR A 81 8.97 0.49 10.86
N ALA A 82 7.75 0.81 10.42
CA ALA A 82 7.13 0.24 9.24
C ALA A 82 7.31 1.19 8.05
N LEU A 83 8.24 0.85 7.15
CA LEU A 83 8.48 1.59 5.91
C LEU A 83 7.57 1.05 4.80
N VAL A 84 6.53 1.79 4.45
CA VAL A 84 5.68 1.52 3.29
C VAL A 84 6.45 1.88 2.02
N LEU A 85 6.71 0.88 1.21
CA LEU A 85 7.52 0.99 0.00
C LEU A 85 6.67 1.38 -1.21
N ALA A 86 5.44 0.85 -1.28
CA ALA A 86 4.59 0.92 -2.46
C ALA A 86 3.13 0.62 -2.11
N VAL A 87 2.20 1.28 -2.80
CA VAL A 87 0.77 0.91 -2.81
C VAL A 87 0.36 0.50 -4.23
N ARG A 88 -0.23 -0.68 -4.39
CA ARG A 88 -0.55 -1.24 -5.72
C ARG A 88 -2.00 -1.69 -5.78
N SER A 89 -2.64 -1.45 -6.92
CA SER A 89 -3.91 -2.11 -7.24
C SER A 89 -3.62 -3.53 -7.71
N GLN A 90 -4.37 -4.52 -7.22
CA GLN A 90 -4.27 -5.89 -7.70
C GLN A 90 -4.74 -6.05 -9.16
N ARG A 91 -5.40 -5.04 -9.75
CA ARG A 91 -5.68 -5.01 -11.19
C ARG A 91 -4.44 -4.73 -12.04
N GLU A 92 -3.42 -4.08 -11.48
CA GLU A 92 -2.21 -3.67 -12.21
C GLU A 92 -1.20 -4.81 -12.40
N ARG A 93 -1.66 -6.06 -12.40
CA ARG A 93 -0.86 -7.27 -12.65
C ARG A 93 -0.18 -7.32 -14.04
N GLY A 94 -0.08 -6.20 -14.75
CA GLY A 94 0.64 -6.02 -16.01
C GLY A 94 1.84 -5.07 -15.96
N TYR A 95 2.18 -4.43 -14.82
CA TYR A 95 3.31 -3.50 -14.78
C TYR A 95 4.64 -4.21 -14.41
N LYS A 96 5.47 -4.47 -15.43
CA LYS A 96 6.92 -4.61 -15.22
C LYS A 96 7.48 -3.21 -15.03
N ARG A 97 8.20 -2.99 -13.92
CA ARG A 97 9.07 -1.81 -13.75
C ARG A 97 9.95 -1.68 -15.01
N PRO A 98 9.90 -0.59 -15.79
CA PRO A 98 10.91 -0.38 -16.80
C PRO A 98 12.19 0.07 -16.08
N GLY A 99 13.17 -0.83 -16.04
CA GLY A 99 14.57 -0.50 -15.76
C GLY A 99 14.99 -0.42 -14.29
N ALA A 100 16.04 -1.19 -14.02
CA ALA A 100 17.07 -1.06 -12.98
C ALA A 100 16.65 -1.29 -11.51
#